data_AF-A0A397FLV8-F1
#
_entry.id   AF-A0A397FLV8-F1
#
_cell.length_a   1.000
_cell.length_b   1.000
_cell.length_c   1.000
_cell.angle_alpha   90.00
_cell.angle_beta   90.00
_cell.angle_gamma   90.00
#
_symmetry.space_group_name_H-M   'P 1'
#
loop_
_entity.id
_entity.type
_entity.pdbx_description
1 polymer ?
#
loop_
_entity_poly.entity_id
_entity_poly.type
_entity_poly.pdbx_seq_one_letter_code
_entity_poly.pdbx_strand_id
1 'polypeptide(L)'
;MANQLVLVKAKKPKQTARTAPFSSSSITTAKNQRWAIKIARKFKPLNLSLFTFHPAAAAIPPPVLELGPQQNAMMLRQLRLSKELLFPQLSHLSTQVQDELTSKSQAQKSLLETKSKLTVTLQLAKSVINDLHILKFGRRGKPHETKLFYDECHPSMLYWQSKQGERSNAFLPLHAVKAIHVGMETAVLKKAAKKTPILDPDCFLSLVTEERTLDLKLKNALQRDWLLKALREVVEYAITYRANVAAKKALNVTPRLRRM
;
A
#
# COMPACT_ATOMS: atom_id res chain seq x y z
N MET A 1 -1.98 15.19 -22.10
CA MET A 1 -0.58 15.49 -21.74
C MET A 1 0.24 14.21 -21.77
N ALA A 2 1.25 14.13 -22.62
CA ALA A 2 2.15 12.96 -22.72
C ALA A 2 3.52 13.33 -22.13
N ASN A 3 3.96 12.61 -21.10
CA ASN A 3 5.29 12.77 -20.51
C ASN A 3 6.28 11.90 -21.27
N GLN A 4 7.24 12.52 -21.96
CA GLN A 4 8.33 11.81 -22.61
C GLN A 4 9.54 11.73 -21.67
N LEU A 5 9.96 10.51 -21.33
CA LEU A 5 11.17 10.21 -20.55
C LEU A 5 12.39 10.24 -21.46
N VAL A 6 13.35 11.12 -21.21
CA VAL A 6 14.65 11.12 -21.90
C VAL A 6 15.74 10.72 -20.91
N LEU A 7 16.43 9.63 -21.22
CA LEU A 7 17.56 9.09 -20.46
C LEU A 7 18.85 9.79 -20.92
N VAL A 8 19.54 10.51 -20.02
CA VAL A 8 20.85 11.13 -20.35
C VAL A 8 21.96 10.48 -19.53
N LYS A 9 22.98 9.96 -20.22
CA LYS A 9 24.16 9.30 -19.65
C LYS A 9 25.18 10.34 -19.19
N ALA A 10 25.38 10.49 -17.88
CA ALA A 10 26.40 11.38 -17.34
C ALA A 10 27.81 10.76 -17.44
N LYS A 11 28.76 11.54 -17.98
CA LYS A 11 30.20 11.22 -18.06
C LYS A 11 30.87 11.53 -16.71
N LYS A 12 31.63 10.58 -16.15
CA LYS A 12 32.35 10.73 -14.87
C LYS A 12 33.46 11.79 -14.96
N PRO A 13 33.73 12.56 -13.89
CA PRO A 13 34.92 13.38 -13.78
C PRO A 13 36.17 12.52 -13.55
N LYS A 14 37.29 12.97 -14.12
CA LYS A 14 38.61 12.34 -14.10
C LYS A 14 39.28 12.67 -12.75
N GLN A 15 39.45 11.68 -11.88
CA GLN A 15 40.23 11.83 -10.64
C GLN A 15 41.71 11.61 -10.95
N THR A 16 42.53 12.59 -10.55
CA THR A 16 44.00 12.57 -10.57
C THR A 16 44.52 11.65 -9.47
N ALA A 17 45.55 10.88 -9.80
CA ALA A 17 46.17 9.89 -8.93
C ALA A 17 47.21 10.52 -8.01
N ARG A 18 47.32 10.02 -6.76
CA ARG A 18 48.61 9.81 -6.08
C ARG A 18 48.50 8.89 -4.85
N THR A 19 49.24 7.78 -4.95
CA THR A 19 50.00 7.00 -3.95
C THR A 19 49.31 6.19 -2.83
N ALA A 20 49.68 4.91 -2.81
CA ALA A 20 49.26 3.71 -2.06
C ALA A 20 50.03 3.55 -0.71
N PRO A 21 50.10 2.38 0.03
CA PRO A 21 49.62 1.01 -0.25
C PRO A 21 49.07 0.18 0.97
N PHE A 22 48.84 -1.12 0.72
CA PHE A 22 48.45 -2.27 1.60
C PHE A 22 46.92 -2.50 1.74
N SER A 23 46.33 -3.69 1.55
CA SER A 23 46.80 -5.08 1.30
C SER A 23 45.66 -5.93 0.69
N SER A 24 46.02 -7.09 0.12
CA SER A 24 45.24 -8.22 -0.43
C SER A 24 43.94 -8.59 0.34
N SER A 25 42.84 -9.10 -0.22
CA SER A 25 42.66 -10.16 -1.22
C SER A 25 41.20 -10.16 -1.71
N SER A 26 40.99 -10.72 -2.90
CA SER A 26 39.76 -10.89 -3.68
C SER A 26 38.60 -11.65 -3.01
N ILE A 27 37.36 -11.18 -3.21
CA ILE A 27 36.16 -11.97 -3.60
C ILE A 27 35.19 -11.07 -4.38
N THR A 28 34.57 -11.68 -5.39
CA THR A 28 33.75 -11.14 -6.47
C THR A 28 32.26 -10.99 -6.08
N THR A 29 31.55 -10.16 -6.87
CA THR A 29 30.08 -10.00 -6.98
C THR A 29 29.37 -9.31 -5.79
N ALA A 30 28.46 -8.36 -5.93
CA ALA A 30 27.78 -7.75 -7.07
C ALA A 30 27.61 -6.24 -6.79
N LYS A 31 27.92 -5.39 -7.77
CA LYS A 31 27.76 -3.93 -7.66
C LYS A 31 26.27 -3.59 -7.60
N ASN A 32 25.79 -3.30 -6.39
CA ASN A 32 24.51 -2.64 -6.16
C ASN A 32 24.47 -1.30 -6.91
N GLN A 33 23.92 -1.31 -8.12
CA GLN A 33 23.55 -0.08 -8.81
C GLN A 33 22.36 0.53 -8.08
N ARG A 34 22.63 1.39 -7.10
CA ARG A 34 21.62 2.31 -6.57
C ARG A 34 21.22 3.24 -7.71
N TRP A 35 20.09 2.93 -8.34
CA TRP A 35 19.38 3.87 -9.20
C TRP A 35 18.87 5.00 -8.31
N ALA A 36 19.68 6.05 -8.17
CA ALA A 36 19.23 7.30 -7.59
C ALA A 36 18.32 7.99 -8.62
N ILE A 37 17.01 7.85 -8.46
CA ILE A 37 16.04 8.66 -9.18
C ILE A 37 16.13 10.07 -8.59
N LYS A 38 17.03 10.89 -9.13
CA LYS A 38 16.97 12.34 -8.92
C LYS A 38 15.80 12.85 -9.75
N ILE A 39 14.68 13.16 -9.10
CA ILE A 39 13.58 13.91 -9.68
C ILE A 39 14.11 15.34 -9.87
N ALA A 40 14.74 15.59 -11.01
CA ALA A 40 15.02 16.94 -11.46
C ALA A 40 13.67 17.53 -11.90
N ARG A 41 13.02 18.28 -11.01
CA ARG A 41 11.99 19.23 -11.42
C ARG A 41 12.72 20.33 -12.18
N LYS A 42 12.89 20.16 -13.49
CA LYS A 42 13.18 21.30 -14.37
C LYS A 42 11.95 22.20 -14.31
N PHE A 43 11.93 23.11 -13.35
CA PHE A 43 11.11 24.30 -13.43
C PHE A 43 11.67 25.09 -14.61
N LYS A 44 11.08 24.89 -15.79
CA LYS A 44 11.12 25.92 -16.81
C LYS A 44 10.17 26.99 -16.27
N PRO A 45 10.65 28.17 -15.82
CA PRO A 45 9.73 29.27 -15.64
C PRO A 45 9.04 29.44 -16.99
N LEU A 46 7.71 29.34 -17.00
CA LEU A 46 6.95 29.92 -18.09
C LEU A 46 7.33 31.40 -18.08
N ASN A 47 8.09 31.83 -19.08
CA ASN A 47 8.20 33.25 -19.39
C ASN A 47 6.78 33.69 -19.77
N LEU A 48 6.00 34.06 -18.76
CA LEU A 48 4.86 34.94 -18.94
C LEU A 48 5.47 36.31 -19.17
N SER A 49 5.95 36.55 -20.40
CA SER A 49 6.11 37.90 -20.91
C SER A 49 4.71 38.48 -21.10
N LEU A 50 4.11 38.87 -19.98
CA LEU A 50 2.97 39.76 -19.95
C LEU A 50 3.47 41.12 -20.46
N PHE A 51 3.06 41.44 -21.68
CA PHE A 51 3.08 42.78 -22.27
C PHE A 51 4.46 43.44 -22.44
N THR A 52 5.12 43.16 -23.56
CA THR A 52 5.97 44.19 -24.17
C THR A 52 5.04 45.22 -24.82
N PHE A 53 4.88 46.38 -24.19
CA PHE A 53 4.24 47.53 -24.83
C PHE A 53 5.11 47.96 -26.02
N HIS A 54 4.65 47.65 -27.23
CA HIS A 54 5.11 48.35 -28.43
C HIS A 54 4.54 49.77 -28.40
N PRO A 55 5.36 50.83 -28.40
CA PRO A 55 4.86 52.22 -28.36
C PRO A 55 4.34 52.73 -29.72
N ALA A 56 3.97 51.84 -30.65
CA ALA A 56 3.65 52.20 -32.04
C ALA A 56 2.30 51.62 -32.54
N ALA A 57 1.33 51.42 -31.63
CA ALA A 57 -0.06 51.13 -31.99
C ALA A 57 -1.01 52.17 -31.38
N ALA A 58 -0.65 53.45 -31.48
CA ALA A 58 -1.53 54.56 -31.17
C ALA A 58 -2.33 54.95 -32.42
N ALA A 59 -3.24 54.08 -32.86
CA ALA A 59 -4.32 54.44 -33.79
C ALA A 59 -5.34 53.29 -33.87
N ILE A 60 -6.09 53.08 -32.80
CA ILE A 60 -7.41 52.45 -32.91
C ILE A 60 -8.38 53.62 -33.04
N PRO A 61 -9.01 53.88 -34.21
CA PRO A 61 -10.13 54.81 -34.24
C PRO A 61 -11.22 54.19 -33.38
N PRO A 62 -11.77 54.91 -32.39
CA PRO A 62 -12.81 54.35 -31.56
C PRO A 62 -14.07 54.19 -32.41
N PRO A 63 -14.71 53.00 -32.49
CA PRO A 63 -16.12 52.98 -32.80
C PRO A 63 -16.84 53.47 -31.54
N VAL A 64 -16.87 54.79 -31.34
CA VAL A 64 -17.86 55.39 -30.45
C VAL A 64 -19.18 55.28 -31.21
N LEU A 65 -19.84 54.14 -31.10
CA LEU A 65 -21.30 54.13 -31.20
C LEU A 65 -21.77 54.92 -29.98
N GLU A 66 -21.93 56.22 -30.17
CA GLU A 66 -22.54 57.12 -29.20
C GLU A 66 -24.02 56.72 -29.09
N LEU A 67 -24.27 55.64 -28.36
CA LEU A 67 -25.60 55.24 -27.96
C LEU A 67 -26.14 56.38 -27.11
N GLY A 68 -27.28 56.94 -27.50
CA GLY A 68 -27.92 58.01 -26.74
C GLY A 68 -28.13 57.59 -25.28
N PRO A 69 -28.25 58.53 -24.32
CA PRO A 69 -28.34 58.23 -22.89
C PRO A 69 -29.42 57.18 -22.54
N GLN A 70 -30.50 57.10 -23.33
CA GLN A 70 -31.52 56.05 -23.21
C GLN A 70 -31.05 54.65 -23.63
N GLN A 71 -30.28 54.53 -24.72
CA GLN A 71 -29.75 53.26 -25.20
C GLN A 71 -28.66 52.72 -24.27
N ASN A 72 -27.80 53.60 -23.74
CA ASN A 72 -26.83 53.24 -22.70
C ASN A 72 -27.50 52.75 -21.41
N ALA A 73 -28.58 53.41 -20.97
CA ALA A 73 -29.36 52.97 -19.82
C ALA A 73 -30.02 51.60 -20.06
N MET A 74 -30.52 51.35 -21.26
CA MET A 74 -31.15 50.07 -21.62
C MET A 74 -30.13 48.92 -21.65
N MET A 75 -28.95 49.13 -22.22
CA MET A 75 -27.86 48.16 -22.26
C MET A 75 -27.33 47.84 -20.84
N LEU A 76 -27.13 48.86 -20.00
CA LEU A 76 -26.74 48.67 -18.60
C LEU A 76 -27.78 47.87 -17.81
N ARG A 77 -29.07 48.08 -18.08
CA ARG A 77 -30.16 47.33 -17.45
C ARG A 77 -30.17 45.87 -17.89
N GLN A 78 -29.91 45.59 -19.18
CA GLN A 78 -29.73 44.23 -19.69
C GLN A 78 -28.52 43.52 -19.07
N LEU A 79 -27.37 44.19 -18.97
CA LEU A 79 -26.17 43.64 -18.33
C LEU A 79 -26.38 43.38 -16.82
N ARG A 80 -27.18 44.22 -16.16
CA ARG A 80 -27.54 44.02 -14.76
C ARG A 80 -28.45 42.80 -14.60
N LEU A 81 -29.48 42.69 -15.44
CA LEU A 81 -30.37 41.53 -15.47
C LEU A 81 -29.63 40.21 -15.77
N SER A 82 -28.68 40.21 -16.71
CA SER A 82 -27.87 39.02 -17.01
C SER A 82 -26.93 38.65 -15.86
N LYS A 83 -26.36 39.65 -15.16
CA LYS A 83 -25.55 39.43 -13.95
C LYS A 83 -26.37 38.82 -12.81
N GLU A 84 -27.60 39.31 -12.58
CA GLU A 84 -28.51 38.77 -11.57
C GLU A 84 -28.90 37.30 -11.84
N LEU A 85 -28.92 36.87 -13.12
CA LEU A 85 -29.20 35.48 -13.50
C LEU A 85 -27.96 34.57 -13.44
N LEU A 86 -26.77 35.10 -13.76
CA LEU A 86 -25.52 34.33 -13.81
C LEU A 86 -24.93 34.07 -12.41
N PHE A 87 -25.04 35.05 -11.51
CA PHE A 87 -24.41 34.96 -10.19
C PHE A 87 -24.93 33.79 -9.33
N PRO A 88 -26.24 33.51 -9.28
CA PRO A 88 -26.76 32.33 -8.57
C PRO A 88 -26.23 31.01 -9.14
N GLN A 89 -26.10 30.90 -10.47
CA GLN A 89 -25.58 29.69 -11.12
C GLN A 89 -24.10 29.45 -10.79
N LEU A 90 -23.29 30.52 -10.80
CA LEU A 90 -21.88 30.46 -10.41
C LEU A 90 -21.72 30.13 -8.92
N SER A 91 -22.58 30.70 -8.06
CA SER A 91 -22.58 30.40 -6.63
C SER A 91 -22.90 28.92 -6.37
N HIS A 92 -23.94 28.37 -7.01
CA HIS A 92 -24.29 26.95 -6.92
C HIS A 92 -23.17 26.03 -7.42
N LEU A 93 -22.53 26.37 -8.55
CA LEU A 93 -21.40 25.59 -9.04
C LEU A 93 -20.21 25.65 -8.08
N SER A 94 -19.96 26.82 -7.49
CA SER A 94 -18.89 26.98 -6.48
C SER A 94 -19.15 26.13 -5.24
N THR A 95 -20.39 26.09 -4.73
CA THR A 95 -20.73 25.25 -3.57
C THR A 95 -20.61 23.77 -3.92
N GLN A 96 -21.10 23.36 -5.08
CA GLN A 96 -20.98 21.96 -5.54
C GLN A 96 -19.52 21.51 -5.66
N VAL A 97 -18.65 22.34 -6.26
CA VAL A 97 -17.22 22.04 -6.37
C VAL A 97 -16.57 21.98 -4.99
N GLN A 98 -16.94 22.89 -4.08
CA GLN A 98 -16.43 22.91 -2.71
C GLN A 98 -16.85 21.64 -1.94
N ASP A 99 -18.10 21.19 -2.09
CA ASP A 99 -18.62 19.97 -1.47
C ASP A 99 -17.94 18.72 -2.03
N GLU A 100 -17.71 18.66 -3.35
CA GLU A 100 -16.95 17.57 -3.95
C GLU A 100 -15.50 17.53 -3.46
N LEU A 101 -14.84 18.69 -3.34
CA LEU A 101 -13.46 18.78 -2.91
C LEU A 101 -13.31 18.36 -1.44
N THR A 102 -14.23 18.82 -0.59
CA THR A 102 -14.25 18.45 0.84
C THR A 102 -14.56 16.96 1.01
N SER A 103 -15.52 16.42 0.27
CA SER A 103 -15.84 14.98 0.27
C SER A 103 -14.65 14.12 -0.18
N LYS A 104 -13.98 14.50 -1.28
CA LYS A 104 -12.75 13.82 -1.75
C LYS A 104 -11.62 13.91 -0.74
N SER A 105 -11.44 15.07 -0.11
CA SER A 105 -10.42 15.28 0.93
C SER A 105 -10.69 14.41 2.17
N GLN A 106 -11.94 14.36 2.63
CA GLN A 106 -12.36 13.51 3.75
C GLN A 106 -12.18 12.02 3.43
N ALA A 107 -12.57 11.58 2.23
CA ALA A 107 -12.36 10.20 1.78
C ALA A 107 -10.87 9.82 1.69
N GLN A 108 -10.01 10.74 1.24
CA GLN A 108 -8.57 10.51 1.23
C GLN A 108 -8.00 10.40 2.65
N LYS A 109 -8.45 11.26 3.56
CA LYS A 109 -8.02 11.24 4.96
C LYS A 109 -8.41 9.93 5.64
N SER A 110 -9.66 9.49 5.50
CA SER A 110 -10.14 8.23 6.10
C SER A 110 -9.43 7.01 5.52
N LEU A 111 -9.12 7.02 4.22
CA LEU A 111 -8.32 5.97 3.58
C LEU A 111 -6.89 5.91 4.13
N LEU A 112 -6.26 7.06 4.34
CA LEU A 112 -4.90 7.15 4.89
C LEU A 112 -4.86 6.65 6.34
N GLU A 113 -5.84 7.03 7.16
CA GLU A 113 -5.99 6.55 8.54
C GLU A 113 -6.23 5.03 8.60
N THR A 114 -7.08 4.51 7.71
CA THR A 114 -7.31 3.06 7.63
C THR A 114 -6.04 2.31 7.25
N LYS A 115 -5.29 2.83 6.27
CA LYS A 115 -4.03 2.23 5.81
C LYS A 115 -2.94 2.29 6.89
N SER A 116 -2.82 3.41 7.61
CA SER A 116 -1.83 3.55 8.68
C SER A 116 -2.13 2.58 9.82
N LYS A 117 -3.40 2.51 10.26
CA LYS A 117 -3.86 1.54 11.27
C LYS A 117 -3.53 0.11 10.86
N LEU A 118 -3.89 -0.29 9.64
CA LEU A 118 -3.62 -1.63 9.13
C LEU A 118 -2.12 -1.94 9.11
N THR A 119 -1.30 -0.97 8.71
CA THR A 119 0.17 -1.14 8.68
C THR A 119 0.71 -1.41 10.09
N VAL A 120 0.31 -0.61 11.08
CA VAL A 120 0.73 -0.78 12.48
C VAL A 120 0.29 -2.14 13.02
N THR A 121 -0.97 -2.52 12.79
CA THR A 121 -1.51 -3.81 13.23
C THR A 121 -0.74 -4.98 12.64
N LEU A 122 -0.43 -4.96 11.34
CA LEU A 122 0.32 -6.03 10.69
C LEU A 122 1.79 -6.10 11.12
N GLN A 123 2.42 -4.95 11.39
CA GLN A 123 3.78 -4.93 11.95
C GLN A 123 3.81 -5.55 13.34
N LEU A 124 2.85 -5.19 14.20
CA LEU A 124 2.74 -5.78 15.54
C LEU A 124 2.48 -7.29 15.45
N ALA A 125 1.55 -7.71 14.59
CA ALA A 125 1.25 -9.13 14.38
C ALA A 125 2.48 -9.89 13.88
N LYS A 126 3.25 -9.31 12.94
CA LYS A 126 4.50 -9.87 12.44
C LYS A 126 5.52 -10.09 13.56
N SER A 127 5.74 -9.10 14.42
CA SER A 127 6.66 -9.24 15.56
C SER A 127 6.23 -10.37 16.49
N VAL A 128 4.94 -10.40 16.88
CA VAL A 128 4.41 -11.46 17.75
C VAL A 128 4.58 -12.85 17.12
N ILE A 129 4.28 -13.01 15.84
CA ILE A 129 4.40 -14.30 15.15
C ILE A 129 5.87 -14.75 15.07
N ASN A 130 6.78 -13.85 14.74
CA ASN A 130 8.17 -14.20 14.45
C ASN A 130 9.06 -14.38 15.69
N ASP A 131 8.72 -13.74 16.81
CA ASP A 131 9.58 -13.72 18.01
C ASP A 131 9.25 -14.86 18.99
N LEU A 132 8.06 -15.45 18.89
CA LEU A 132 7.62 -16.51 19.79
C LEU A 132 8.26 -17.87 19.45
N HIS A 133 8.79 -18.53 20.48
CA HIS A 133 9.21 -19.93 20.42
C HIS A 133 8.03 -20.81 20.79
N ILE A 134 7.74 -21.79 19.95
CA ILE A 134 6.57 -22.65 20.06
C ILE A 134 6.96 -24.11 19.86
N LEU A 135 6.14 -25.01 20.40
CA LEU A 135 6.28 -26.44 20.16
C LEU A 135 5.26 -26.87 19.11
N LYS A 136 5.73 -27.40 17.99
CA LYS A 136 4.87 -27.82 16.88
C LYS A 136 4.58 -29.31 16.95
N PHE A 137 3.30 -29.65 16.84
CA PHE A 137 2.81 -31.02 16.81
C PHE A 137 2.53 -31.43 15.36
N GLY A 138 3.21 -32.48 14.91
CA GLY A 138 3.01 -33.06 13.59
C GLY A 138 2.15 -34.33 13.64
N ARG A 139 1.54 -34.69 12.51
CA ARG A 139 0.86 -36.00 12.33
C ARG A 139 1.82 -37.18 12.57
N ARG A 140 3.11 -36.96 12.28
CA ARG A 140 4.20 -37.93 12.44
C ARG A 140 5.33 -37.32 13.26
N GLY A 141 5.95 -38.15 14.09
CA GLY A 141 7.12 -37.77 14.89
C GLY A 141 6.78 -37.19 16.27
N LYS A 142 7.85 -36.87 17.01
CA LYS A 142 7.76 -36.19 18.30
C LYS A 142 7.53 -34.69 18.08
N PRO A 143 6.83 -34.01 19.00
CA PRO A 143 6.76 -32.55 19.00
C PRO A 143 8.17 -31.95 19.02
N HIS A 144 8.37 -30.85 18.31
CA HIS A 144 9.67 -30.17 18.23
C HIS A 144 9.51 -28.66 18.36
N GLU A 145 10.51 -28.03 18.95
CA GLU A 145 10.56 -26.58 19.08
C GLU A 145 10.83 -25.93 17.72
N THR A 146 10.15 -24.83 17.46
CA THR A 146 10.25 -24.09 16.21
C THR A 146 9.83 -22.63 16.43
N LYS A 147 10.09 -21.79 15.44
CA LYS A 147 9.57 -20.43 15.32
C LYS A 147 8.69 -20.32 14.10
N LEU A 148 7.67 -19.47 14.16
CA LEU A 148 6.90 -19.13 12.95
C LEU A 148 7.64 -18.04 12.17
N PHE A 149 7.37 -17.98 10.87
CA PHE A 149 7.89 -16.96 9.98
C PHE A 149 6.77 -16.43 9.11
N TYR A 150 6.42 -15.17 9.34
CA TYR A 150 5.50 -14.38 8.54
C TYR A 150 6.25 -13.18 7.94
N ASP A 151 6.05 -12.97 6.64
CA ASP A 151 6.70 -11.91 5.88
C ASP A 151 5.71 -11.17 4.98
N GLU A 152 5.95 -9.88 4.81
CA GLU A 152 5.15 -8.96 4.00
C GLU A 152 5.28 -9.24 2.50
N CYS A 153 6.40 -9.84 2.07
CA CYS A 153 6.60 -10.22 0.67
C CYS A 153 5.62 -11.33 0.24
N HIS A 154 5.22 -12.19 1.17
CA HIS A 154 4.32 -13.31 0.93
C HIS A 154 3.21 -13.34 1.99
N PRO A 155 2.29 -12.35 1.99
CA PRO A 155 1.34 -12.15 3.08
C PRO A 155 0.28 -13.25 3.19
N SER A 156 0.21 -14.14 2.19
CA SER A 156 -0.70 -15.29 2.15
C SER A 156 -0.09 -16.58 2.70
N MET A 157 1.18 -16.57 3.13
CA MET A 157 1.92 -17.78 3.49
C MET A 157 2.53 -17.65 4.89
N LEU A 158 2.30 -18.67 5.72
CA LEU A 158 2.92 -18.80 7.04
C LEU A 158 3.93 -19.95 7.01
N TYR A 159 5.19 -19.65 7.33
CA TYR A 159 6.28 -20.61 7.38
C TYR A 159 6.65 -20.92 8.82
N TRP A 160 7.53 -21.90 9.01
CA TRP A 160 8.12 -22.21 10.32
C TRP A 160 9.60 -22.53 10.18
N GLN A 161 10.30 -22.62 11.30
CA GLN A 161 11.72 -22.99 11.32
C GLN A 161 11.88 -24.48 11.01
N SER A 162 12.76 -24.80 10.08
CA SER A 162 13.23 -26.15 9.82
C SER A 162 14.12 -26.64 10.96
N LYS A 163 14.41 -27.95 10.98
CA LYS A 163 15.34 -28.52 11.96
C LYS A 163 16.76 -27.97 11.83
N GLN A 164 17.16 -27.51 10.64
CA GLN A 164 18.46 -26.88 10.40
C GLN A 164 18.51 -25.41 10.85
N GLY A 165 17.43 -24.86 11.38
CA GLY A 165 17.37 -23.48 11.84
C GLY A 165 16.98 -22.47 10.75
N GLU A 166 16.97 -22.88 9.48
CA GLU A 166 16.52 -22.05 8.35
C GLU A 166 15.00 -22.05 8.19
N ARG A 167 14.45 -21.16 7.36
CA ARG A 167 13.03 -21.15 6.98
C ARG A 167 12.66 -22.46 6.28
N SER A 168 11.55 -23.08 6.68
CA SER A 168 11.06 -24.30 6.04
C SER A 168 10.57 -24.07 4.61
N ASN A 169 10.74 -25.06 3.74
CA ASN A 169 10.11 -25.08 2.42
C ASN A 169 8.59 -25.33 2.49
N ALA A 170 8.11 -25.92 3.59
CA ALA A 170 6.69 -26.12 3.84
C ALA A 170 6.08 -24.84 4.43
N PHE A 171 4.87 -24.50 3.98
CA PHE A 171 4.14 -23.29 4.41
C PHE A 171 2.65 -23.56 4.47
N LEU A 172 1.94 -22.94 5.42
CA LEU A 172 0.49 -22.96 5.52
C LEU A 172 -0.11 -21.75 4.75
N PRO A 173 -1.01 -21.97 3.79
CA PRO A 173 -1.74 -20.87 3.14
C PRO A 173 -2.72 -20.22 4.11
N LEU A 174 -2.46 -18.98 4.51
CA LEU A 174 -3.27 -18.24 5.51
C LEU A 174 -4.69 -17.97 5.02
N HIS A 175 -4.86 -17.70 3.73
CA HIS A 175 -6.17 -17.48 3.12
C HIS A 175 -7.06 -18.73 3.09
N ALA A 176 -6.51 -19.92 3.32
CA ALA A 176 -7.24 -21.20 3.34
C ALA A 176 -7.55 -21.67 4.77
N VAL A 177 -7.18 -20.87 5.77
CA VAL A 177 -7.51 -21.15 7.17
C VAL A 177 -9.00 -20.93 7.35
N LYS A 178 -9.71 -22.00 7.71
CA LYS A 178 -11.16 -21.98 7.98
C LYS A 178 -11.46 -21.56 9.40
N ALA A 179 -10.63 -22.00 10.34
CA ALA A 179 -10.82 -21.74 11.75
C ALA A 179 -9.47 -21.76 12.49
N ILE A 180 -9.43 -21.02 13.59
CA ILE A 180 -8.34 -21.07 14.57
C ILE A 180 -8.95 -21.54 15.90
N HIS A 181 -8.55 -22.73 16.34
CA HIS A 181 -9.06 -23.36 17.55
C HIS A 181 -8.09 -23.17 18.71
N VAL A 182 -8.63 -22.87 19.88
CA VAL A 182 -7.91 -22.87 21.15
C VAL A 182 -8.11 -24.23 21.79
N GLY A 183 -7.09 -24.74 22.48
CA GLY A 183 -7.18 -26.03 23.15
C GLY A 183 -6.81 -27.20 22.25
N MET A 184 -7.20 -28.40 22.70
CA MET A 184 -6.75 -29.67 22.14
C MET A 184 -7.83 -30.36 21.30
N GLU A 185 -8.46 -29.62 20.39
CA GLU A 185 -9.63 -30.11 19.65
C GLU A 185 -9.27 -30.99 18.44
N THR A 186 -8.08 -30.80 17.87
CA THR A 186 -7.65 -31.49 16.65
C THR A 186 -7.26 -32.94 16.91
N ALA A 187 -7.37 -33.80 15.89
CA ALA A 187 -7.00 -35.21 16.01
C ALA A 187 -5.52 -35.42 16.39
N VAL A 188 -4.63 -34.52 15.94
CA VAL A 188 -3.21 -34.53 16.29
C VAL A 188 -3.00 -34.28 17.78
N LEU A 189 -3.65 -33.24 18.31
CA LEU A 189 -3.54 -32.90 19.73
C LEU A 189 -4.26 -33.91 20.62
N LYS A 190 -5.43 -34.42 20.23
CA LYS A 190 -6.11 -35.52 20.94
C LYS A 190 -5.22 -36.77 21.05
N LYS A 191 -4.47 -37.10 20.00
CA LYS A 191 -3.49 -38.20 20.04
C LYS A 191 -2.30 -37.88 20.95
N ALA A 192 -1.86 -36.62 21.00
CA ALA A 192 -0.80 -36.19 21.90
C ALA A 192 -1.23 -36.24 23.37
N ALA A 193 -2.44 -35.79 23.70
CA ALA A 193 -3.03 -35.85 25.04
C ALA A 193 -3.07 -37.29 25.58
N LYS A 194 -3.44 -38.26 24.74
CA LYS A 194 -3.42 -39.69 25.11
C LYS A 194 -2.02 -40.20 25.49
N LYS A 195 -0.96 -39.64 24.90
CA LYS A 195 0.43 -40.02 25.18
C LYS A 195 1.03 -39.27 26.37
N THR A 196 0.52 -38.08 26.65
CA THR A 196 1.03 -37.19 27.70
C THR A 196 -0.16 -36.47 28.34
N PRO A 197 -0.72 -37.00 29.44
CA PRO A 197 -1.96 -36.49 30.02
C PRO A 197 -1.81 -35.16 30.77
N ILE A 198 -0.58 -34.76 31.11
CA ILE A 198 -0.28 -33.56 31.92
C ILE A 198 -0.09 -32.33 31.00
N LEU A 199 -0.92 -32.20 29.97
CA LEU A 199 -0.85 -31.08 29.03
C LEU A 199 -1.95 -30.08 29.35
N ASP A 200 -1.55 -28.85 29.69
CA ASP A 200 -2.47 -27.74 29.89
C ASP A 200 -3.12 -27.34 28.55
N PRO A 201 -4.45 -27.51 28.37
CA PRO A 201 -5.16 -27.17 27.15
C PRO A 201 -5.08 -25.69 26.80
N ASP A 202 -4.97 -24.79 27.80
CA ASP A 202 -5.00 -23.35 27.57
C ASP A 202 -3.75 -22.82 26.86
N CYS A 203 -2.70 -23.63 26.77
CA CYS A 203 -1.48 -23.33 26.05
C CYS A 203 -1.52 -23.74 24.57
N PHE A 204 -2.60 -24.37 24.08
CA PHE A 204 -2.68 -24.89 22.72
C PHE A 204 -3.46 -24.00 21.76
N LEU A 205 -2.97 -23.97 20.52
CA LEU A 205 -3.55 -23.22 19.42
C LEU A 205 -3.39 -24.01 18.12
N SER A 206 -4.45 -24.09 17.33
CA SER A 206 -4.44 -24.84 16.07
C SER A 206 -5.04 -24.04 14.92
N LEU A 207 -4.33 -23.94 13.80
CA LEU A 207 -4.90 -23.42 12.55
C LEU A 207 -5.41 -24.58 11.71
N VAL A 208 -6.68 -24.53 11.32
CA VAL A 208 -7.36 -25.59 10.58
C VAL A 208 -7.61 -25.12 9.15
N THR A 209 -7.08 -25.89 8.20
CA THR A 209 -7.37 -25.78 6.76
C THR A 209 -8.14 -27.02 6.32
N GLU A 210 -8.58 -27.06 5.06
CA GLU A 210 -9.25 -28.23 4.49
C GLU A 210 -8.38 -29.49 4.51
N GLU A 211 -7.12 -29.33 4.12
CA GLU A 211 -6.23 -30.47 3.90
C GLU A 211 -5.47 -30.88 5.16
N ARG A 212 -5.24 -29.94 6.08
CA ARG A 212 -4.35 -30.16 7.23
C ARG A 212 -4.54 -29.15 8.37
N THR A 213 -3.95 -29.49 9.51
CA THR A 213 -3.87 -28.65 10.70
C THR A 213 -2.43 -28.25 10.99
N LEU A 214 -2.24 -27.05 11.53
CA LEU A 214 -0.99 -26.61 12.16
C LEU A 214 -1.25 -26.48 13.65
N ASP A 215 -0.77 -27.47 14.40
CA ASP A 215 -1.03 -27.62 15.84
C ASP A 215 0.17 -27.16 16.66
N LEU A 216 -0.05 -26.21 17.57
CA LEU A 216 0.99 -25.49 18.30
C LEU A 216 0.71 -25.52 19.81
N LYS A 217 1.80 -25.56 20.59
CA LYS A 217 1.78 -25.30 22.04
C LYS A 217 2.71 -24.14 22.36
N LEU A 218 2.23 -23.22 23.17
CA LEU A 218 2.98 -22.07 23.69
C LEU A 218 3.39 -22.30 25.14
N LYS A 219 4.21 -21.40 25.66
CA LYS A 219 4.72 -21.50 27.04
C LYS A 219 3.62 -21.29 28.09
N ASN A 220 2.67 -20.41 27.79
CA ASN A 220 1.55 -20.08 28.66
C ASN A 220 0.34 -19.58 27.83
N ALA A 221 -0.82 -19.44 28.49
CA ALA A 221 -2.04 -18.94 27.88
C ALA A 221 -1.91 -17.51 27.32
N LEU A 222 -1.14 -16.65 28.01
CA LEU A 222 -0.93 -15.26 27.57
C LEU A 222 -0.24 -15.17 26.21
N GLN A 223 0.85 -15.92 26.00
CA GLN A 223 1.51 -15.99 24.69
C GLN A 223 0.57 -16.58 23.64
N ARG A 224 -0.24 -17.58 24.01
CA ARG A 224 -1.24 -18.16 23.11
C ARG A 224 -2.25 -17.11 22.65
N ASP A 225 -2.73 -16.25 23.54
CA ASP A 225 -3.68 -15.20 23.20
C ASP A 225 -3.07 -14.11 22.32
N TRP A 226 -1.82 -13.73 22.60
CA TRP A 226 -1.07 -12.83 21.71
C TRP A 226 -0.95 -13.41 20.31
N LEU A 227 -0.54 -14.68 20.20
CA LEU A 227 -0.41 -15.35 18.92
C LEU A 227 -1.76 -15.52 18.22
N LEU A 228 -2.82 -15.88 18.96
CA LEU A 228 -4.18 -16.00 18.42
C LEU A 228 -4.64 -14.68 17.81
N LYS A 229 -4.46 -13.56 18.53
CA LYS A 229 -4.83 -12.24 18.04
C LYS A 229 -4.04 -11.87 16.79
N ALA A 230 -2.72 -12.06 16.81
CA ALA A 230 -1.85 -11.78 15.66
C ALA A 230 -2.22 -12.63 14.43
N LEU A 231 -2.48 -13.93 14.63
CA LEU A 231 -2.87 -14.84 13.55
C LEU A 231 -4.22 -14.48 12.93
N ARG A 232 -5.20 -14.04 13.73
CA ARG A 232 -6.49 -13.57 13.21
C ARG A 232 -6.31 -12.37 12.27
N GLU A 233 -5.52 -11.38 12.68
CA GLU A 233 -5.25 -10.19 11.87
C GLU A 233 -4.57 -10.54 10.53
N VAL A 234 -3.56 -11.41 10.54
CA VAL A 234 -2.87 -11.80 9.28
C VAL A 234 -3.71 -12.72 8.40
N VAL A 235 -4.57 -13.56 8.98
CA VAL A 235 -5.51 -14.41 8.20
C VAL A 235 -6.55 -13.53 7.52
N GLU A 236 -7.17 -12.60 8.24
CA GLU A 236 -8.14 -11.66 7.67
C GLU A 236 -7.50 -10.80 6.57
N TYR A 237 -6.29 -10.32 6.81
CA TYR A 237 -5.52 -9.61 5.80
C TYR A 237 -5.21 -10.49 4.58
N ALA A 238 -4.80 -11.74 4.77
CA ALA A 238 -4.50 -12.65 3.67
C ALA A 238 -5.72 -12.94 2.78
N ILE A 239 -6.91 -13.10 3.38
CA ILE A 239 -8.18 -13.28 2.67
C ILE A 239 -8.48 -12.04 1.82
N THR A 240 -8.45 -10.86 2.44
CA THR A 240 -8.71 -9.57 1.78
C THR A 240 -7.71 -9.29 0.66
N TYR A 241 -6.42 -9.55 0.93
CA TYR A 241 -5.35 -9.41 -0.05
C TYR A 241 -5.59 -10.28 -1.28
N ARG A 242 -5.93 -11.56 -1.09
CA ARG A 242 -6.21 -12.49 -2.20
C ARG A 242 -7.42 -12.05 -3.01
N ALA A 243 -8.51 -11.63 -2.36
CA ALA A 243 -9.70 -11.12 -3.03
C ALA A 243 -9.38 -9.87 -3.88
N ASN A 244 -8.61 -8.92 -3.33
CA ASN A 244 -8.18 -7.72 -4.04
C ASN A 244 -7.27 -8.03 -5.24
N VAL A 245 -6.35 -8.98 -5.09
CA VAL A 245 -5.50 -9.44 -6.21
C VAL A 245 -6.35 -10.08 -7.30
N ALA A 246 -7.35 -10.90 -6.95
CA ALA A 246 -8.26 -11.50 -7.92
C ALA A 246 -9.10 -10.45 -8.65
N ALA A 247 -9.67 -9.47 -7.93
CA ALA A 247 -10.45 -8.37 -8.51
C ALA A 247 -9.62 -7.53 -9.48
N LYS A 248 -8.38 -7.19 -9.12
CA LYS A 248 -7.44 -6.46 -10.00
C LYS A 248 -7.10 -7.25 -11.25
N LYS A 249 -6.92 -8.57 -11.14
CA LYS A 249 -6.69 -9.44 -12.30
C LYS A 249 -7.91 -9.45 -13.23
N ALA A 250 -9.13 -9.54 -12.70
CA ALA A 250 -10.36 -9.52 -13.50
C ALA A 250 -10.53 -8.19 -14.27
N LEU A 251 -10.30 -7.04 -13.61
CA LEU A 251 -10.36 -5.71 -14.24
C LEU A 251 -9.34 -5.53 -15.39
N ASN A 252 -8.18 -6.18 -15.29
CA ASN A 252 -7.16 -6.12 -16.34
C ASN A 252 -7.47 -7.03 -17.54
N VAL A 253 -8.35 -8.02 -17.37
CA VAL A 253 -8.70 -9.02 -18.39
C VAL A 253 -9.96 -8.62 -19.17
N THR A 254 -10.81 -7.73 -18.65
CA THR A 254 -11.98 -7.24 -19.39
C THR A 254 -11.55 -6.60 -20.72
N PRO A 255 -11.97 -7.16 -21.88
CA PRO A 255 -11.62 -6.60 -23.17
C PRO A 255 -12.21 -5.20 -23.29
N ARG A 256 -11.40 -4.22 -23.68
CA ARG A 256 -11.91 -2.91 -24.07
C ARG A 256 -12.90 -3.14 -25.21
N LEU A 257 -14.19 -2.89 -24.94
CA LEU A 257 -15.22 -2.77 -25.98
C LEU A 257 -14.64 -1.87 -27.08
N ARG A 258 -14.31 -2.48 -28.23
CA ARG A 258 -13.93 -1.74 -29.43
C ARG A 258 -15.16 -0.91 -29.78
N ARG A 259 -15.05 0.41 -29.69
CA ARG A 259 -16.04 1.32 -30.25
C ARG A 259 -16.15 0.97 -31.74
N MET A 260 -17.34 0.53 -32.14
CA MET A 260 -17.77 0.51 -33.54
C MET A 260 -18.05 1.93 -34.01
#